data_AF-A0A229UM41-F1
#
_entry.id   AF-A0A229UM41-F1
#
_cell.length_a   1.000
_cell.length_b   1.000
_cell.length_c   1.000
_cell.angle_alpha   90.00
_cell.angle_beta   90.00
_cell.angle_gamma   90.00
#
_symmetry.space_group_name_H-M   'P 1'
#
loop_
_entity.id
_entity.type
_entity.pdbx_description
1 polymer ?
#
loop_
_entity_poly.entity_id
_entity_poly.type
_entity_poly.pdbx_seq_one_letter_code
_entity_poly.pdbx_strand_id
1 'polypeptide(L)'
;MNTNAVKARFIERDFYKQRMLDNSDYLTEAQIDKILDSAGVFWVDLTFKFYDNGTLSIIDNDTEQPVELKELKGAAYDFYVKERIRLIRGNLLDKILQSA
;
A
#
# COMPACT_ATOMS: atom_id res chain seq x y z
N MET A 1 -26.48 2.84 1.36
CA MET A 1 -25.89 1.68 0.65
C MET A 1 -24.58 1.38 1.34
N ASN A 2 -24.43 0.20 1.95
CA ASN A 2 -23.15 -0.23 2.49
C ASN A 2 -22.29 -0.68 1.30
N THR A 3 -21.41 0.19 0.83
CA THR A 3 -20.36 -0.19 -0.12
C THR A 3 -19.29 -0.95 0.63
N ASN A 4 -19.17 -2.26 0.37
CA ASN A 4 -18.03 -3.03 0.85
C ASN A 4 -16.75 -2.42 0.27
N ALA A 5 -15.72 -2.32 1.11
CA ALA A 5 -14.45 -1.74 0.74
C ALA A 5 -13.31 -2.56 1.33
N VAL A 6 -12.36 -2.94 0.48
CA VAL A 6 -11.10 -3.54 0.93
C VAL A 6 -10.18 -2.43 1.39
N LYS A 7 -9.73 -2.51 2.65
CA LYS A 7 -8.77 -1.57 3.23
C LYS A 7 -7.36 -2.13 3.12
N ALA A 8 -6.42 -1.30 2.69
CA ALA A 8 -5.00 -1.62 2.70
C ALA A 8 -4.23 -0.42 3.28
N ARG A 9 -3.37 -0.66 4.27
CA ARG A 9 -2.50 0.37 4.85
C ARG A 9 -1.12 0.26 4.21
N PHE A 10 -0.55 1.41 3.89
CA PHE A 10 0.80 1.56 3.38
C PHE A 10 1.59 2.41 4.36
N ILE A 11 2.69 1.86 4.87
CA ILE A 11 3.67 2.59 5.66
C ILE A 11 4.97 2.57 4.87
N GLU A 12 5.46 3.73 4.46
CA GLU A 12 6.62 3.85 3.58
C GLU A 12 7.89 3.28 4.22
N ARG A 13 8.06 3.48 5.53
CA ARG A 13 9.15 2.88 6.30
C ARG A 13 9.15 1.35 6.17
N ASP A 14 7.98 0.72 6.32
CA ASP A 14 7.84 -0.74 6.24
C ASP A 14 8.08 -1.25 4.82
N PHE A 15 7.65 -0.49 3.80
CA PHE A 15 7.94 -0.80 2.40
C PHE A 15 9.44 -0.84 2.14
N TYR A 16 10.20 0.17 2.58
CA TYR A 16 11.64 0.19 2.39
C TYR A 16 12.35 -0.85 3.26
N LYS A 17 11.88 -1.09 4.48
CA LYS A 17 12.38 -2.17 5.35
C LYS A 17 12.27 -3.52 4.65
N GLN A 18 11.08 -3.86 4.14
CA GLN A 18 10.87 -5.11 3.43
C GLN A 18 11.74 -5.19 2.17
N ARG A 19 11.83 -4.10 1.41
CA ARG A 19 12.66 -4.07 0.20
C ARG A 19 14.15 -4.29 0.51
N MET A 20 14.67 -3.75 1.61
CA MET A 20 16.05 -3.97 2.03
C MET A 20 16.27 -5.41 2.50
N LEU A 21 15.31 -6.00 3.22
CA LEU A 21 15.35 -7.42 3.60
C LEU A 21 15.33 -8.34 2.38
N ASP A 22 14.47 -8.06 1.40
CA ASP A 22 14.34 -8.87 0.18
C ASP A 22 15.59 -8.82 -0.72
N ASN A 23 16.42 -7.78 -0.59
CA ASN A 23 17.57 -7.53 -1.47
C ASN A 23 18.91 -7.57 -0.74
N SER A 24 18.95 -8.00 0.53
CA SER A 24 20.19 -8.07 1.30
C SER A 24 20.29 -9.36 2.11
N ASP A 25 21.32 -10.15 1.81
CA ASP A 25 21.70 -11.30 2.64
C ASP A 25 22.64 -10.90 3.80
N TYR A 26 23.06 -9.65 3.86
CA TYR A 26 24.16 -9.18 4.72
C TYR A 26 23.72 -8.21 5.82
N LEU A 27 22.55 -7.61 5.68
CA LEU A 27 22.03 -6.66 6.66
C LEU A 27 21.03 -7.36 7.59
N THR A 28 21.29 -7.27 8.89
CA THR A 28 20.31 -7.66 9.91
C THR A 28 19.18 -6.64 9.97
N GLU A 29 18.01 -7.06 10.44
CA GLU A 29 16.85 -6.18 10.65
C GLU A 29 17.20 -4.96 11.51
N ALA A 30 17.97 -5.14 12.58
CA ALA A 30 18.40 -4.05 13.46
C ALA A 30 19.33 -3.04 12.76
N GLN A 31 20.15 -3.47 11.80
CA GLN A 31 20.96 -2.56 10.98
C GLN A 31 20.09 -1.79 9.98
N ILE A 32 19.09 -2.45 9.39
CA ILE A 32 18.12 -1.80 8.51
C ILE A 32 17.33 -0.74 9.26
N ASP A 33 16.83 -1.06 10.46
CA ASP A 33 16.12 -0.10 11.29
C ASP A 33 16.98 1.14 11.61
N LYS A 34 18.26 0.97 11.95
CA LYS A 34 19.19 2.10 12.14
C LYS A 34 19.37 2.97 10.89
N ILE A 35 19.42 2.34 9.71
CA ILE A 35 19.53 3.06 8.44
C ILE A 35 18.26 3.88 8.20
N LEU A 36 17.09 3.27 8.38
CA LEU A 36 15.80 3.93 8.19
C LEU A 36 15.61 5.08 9.21
N ASP A 37 15.93 4.85 10.47
CA ASP A 37 15.83 5.88 11.52
C ASP A 37 16.74 7.10 11.22
N SER A 38 17.85 6.88 10.51
CA SER A 38 18.77 7.94 10.09
C SER A 38 18.35 8.65 8.79
N ALA A 39 17.54 7.99 7.96
CA ALA A 39 17.22 8.46 6.61
C ALA A 39 16.04 9.45 6.54
N GLY A 40 15.11 9.39 7.50
CA GLY A 40 13.87 10.16 7.41
C GLY A 40 13.32 10.57 8.76
N VAL A 41 12.89 11.84 8.85
CA VAL A 41 12.13 12.37 10.00
C VAL A 41 10.62 12.13 9.83
N PHE A 42 10.17 11.93 8.59
CA PHE A 42 8.77 11.73 8.23
C PHE A 42 8.66 10.62 7.18
N TRP A 43 7.73 9.69 7.40
CA TRP A 43 7.45 8.56 6.50
C TRP A 43 5.99 8.60 6.12
N VAL A 44 5.68 8.41 4.83
CA VAL A 44 4.29 8.43 4.37
C VAL A 44 3.51 7.25 4.95
N ASP A 45 2.37 7.52 5.59
CA ASP A 45 1.42 6.53 6.11
C ASP A 45 0.02 6.76 5.55
N LEU A 46 -0.43 5.90 4.64
CA LEU A 46 -1.69 6.05 3.92
C LEU A 46 -2.61 4.86 4.13
N THR A 47 -3.91 5.13 4.25
CA THR A 47 -4.96 4.12 4.16
C THR A 47 -5.68 4.22 2.82
N PHE A 48 -5.59 3.15 2.03
CA PHE A 48 -6.34 2.97 0.79
C PHE A 48 -7.64 2.21 1.07
N LYS A 49 -8.75 2.72 0.54
CA LYS A 49 -10.06 2.05 0.55
C LYS A 49 -10.50 1.80 -0.89
N PHE A 50 -10.42 0.55 -1.32
CA PHE A 50 -10.83 0.10 -2.63
C PHE A 50 -12.29 -0.36 -2.59
N TYR A 51 -13.14 0.26 -3.39
CA TYR A 51 -14.57 -0.05 -3.41
C TYR A 51 -14.91 -0.98 -4.57
N ASP A 52 -15.95 -1.80 -4.40
CA ASP A 52 -16.39 -2.79 -5.41
C ASP A 52 -16.81 -2.17 -6.74
N ASN A 53 -17.28 -0.92 -6.72
CA ASN A 53 -17.62 -0.12 -7.91
C ASN A 53 -16.37 0.41 -8.65
N GLY A 54 -15.16 0.09 -8.17
CA GLY A 54 -13.90 0.54 -8.72
C GLY A 54 -13.43 1.91 -8.22
N THR A 55 -14.19 2.63 -7.38
CA THR A 55 -13.70 3.88 -6.79
C THR A 55 -12.61 3.62 -5.75
N LEU A 56 -11.86 4.67 -5.41
CA LEU A 56 -10.79 4.65 -4.43
C LEU A 56 -10.90 5.89 -3.54
N SER A 57 -10.72 5.70 -2.24
CA SER A 57 -10.40 6.79 -1.31
C SER A 57 -9.04 6.52 -0.69
N ILE A 58 -8.24 7.57 -0.54
CA ILE A 58 -6.93 7.52 0.12
C ILE A 58 -6.96 8.55 1.23
N ILE A 59 -6.55 8.14 2.43
CA ILE A 59 -6.45 9.00 3.61
C ILE A 59 -5.00 8.98 4.08
N ASP A 60 -4.44 10.15 4.31
CA ASP A 60 -3.20 10.33 5.07
C ASP A 60 -3.51 10.13 6.55
N ASN A 61 -2.85 9.15 7.18
CA ASN A 61 -3.12 8.77 8.56
C ASN A 61 -2.49 9.75 9.57
N ASP A 62 -1.55 10.60 9.16
CA ASP A 62 -0.95 11.62 10.03
C ASP A 62 -1.80 12.89 10.08
N THR A 63 -2.34 13.31 8.93
CA THR A 63 -3.13 14.55 8.81
C THR A 63 -4.64 14.32 8.79
N GLU A 64 -5.07 13.06 8.70
CA GLU A 64 -6.45 12.62 8.47
C GLU A 64 -7.11 13.22 7.21
N GLN A 65 -6.31 13.80 6.30
CA GLN A 65 -6.81 14.44 5.09
C GLN A 65 -6.94 13.46 3.92
N PRO A 66 -7.90 13.68 3.01
CA PRO A 66 -7.95 12.98 1.74
C PRO A 66 -6.71 13.29 0.88
N VAL A 67 -6.19 12.26 0.22
CA VAL A 67 -5.10 12.38 -0.76
C VAL A 67 -5.63 12.00 -2.13
N GLU A 68 -5.36 12.81 -3.15
CA GLU A 68 -5.72 12.46 -4.52
C GLU A 68 -4.72 11.45 -5.12
N LEU A 69 -5.23 10.54 -5.94
CA LEU A 69 -4.39 9.54 -6.62
C LEU A 69 -3.22 10.16 -7.41
N LYS A 70 -3.44 11.34 -8.02
CA LYS A 70 -2.42 12.06 -8.80
C LYS A 70 -1.28 12.63 -7.95
N GLU A 71 -1.49 12.73 -6.64
CA GLU A 71 -0.50 13.22 -5.68
C GLU A 71 0.43 12.12 -5.18
N LEU A 72 0.04 10.85 -5.36
CA LEU A 72 0.90 9.71 -5.03
C LEU A 72 2.17 9.71 -5.87
N LYS A 73 3.29 9.39 -5.22
CA LYS A 73 4.60 9.27 -5.85
C LYS A 73 5.36 8.09 -5.26
N GLY A 74 6.40 7.66 -5.97
CA GLY A 74 7.36 6.67 -5.48
C GLY A 74 6.70 5.39 -4.97
N ALA A 75 7.07 4.98 -3.75
CA ALA A 75 6.63 3.74 -3.12
C ALA A 75 5.11 3.67 -2.92
N ALA A 76 4.46 4.78 -2.56
CA ALA A 76 3.01 4.82 -2.37
C ALA A 76 2.24 4.55 -3.68
N TYR A 77 2.73 5.09 -4.81
CA TYR A 77 2.14 4.84 -6.12
C TYR A 77 2.37 3.38 -6.58
N ASP A 78 3.58 2.85 -6.39
CA ASP A 78 3.89 1.44 -6.69
C ASP A 78 2.99 0.49 -5.88
N PHE A 79 2.81 0.78 -4.58
CA PHE A 79 1.89 0.05 -3.71
C PHE A 79 0.46 0.07 -4.25
N TYR A 80 -0.06 1.25 -4.59
CA TYR A 80 -1.40 1.39 -5.17
C TYR A 80 -1.58 0.51 -6.41
N VAL A 81 -0.64 0.57 -7.36
CA VAL A 81 -0.74 -0.19 -8.62
C VAL A 81 -0.77 -1.69 -8.34
N LYS A 82 0.11 -2.18 -7.47
CA LYS A 82 0.18 -3.61 -7.11
C LYS A 82 -1.11 -4.09 -6.45
N GLU A 83 -1.63 -3.34 -5.48
CA GLU A 83 -2.88 -3.66 -4.80
C GLU A 83 -4.07 -3.63 -5.75
N ARG A 84 -4.12 -2.64 -6.65
CA ARG A 84 -5.18 -2.54 -7.65
C ARG A 84 -5.19 -3.74 -8.59
N ILE A 85 -4.03 -4.18 -9.06
CA ILE A 85 -3.89 -5.37 -9.90
C ILE A 85 -4.30 -6.63 -9.13
N ARG A 86 -3.88 -6.77 -7.88
CA ARG A 86 -4.23 -7.91 -7.00
C ARG A 86 -5.74 -8.05 -6.87
N LEU A 87 -6.45 -6.96 -6.57
CA LEU A 87 -7.90 -6.95 -6.42
C LEU A 87 -8.64 -7.27 -7.73
N ILE A 88 -8.19 -6.70 -8.86
CA ILE A 88 -8.77 -7.01 -10.17
C ILE A 88 -8.64 -8.50 -10.48
N ARG A 89 -7.47 -9.10 -10.22
CA ARG A 89 -7.25 -10.54 -10.44
C ARG A 89 -8.16 -11.39 -9.55
N GLY A 90 -8.27 -11.06 -8.26
CA GLY A 90 -9.18 -11.75 -7.33
C GLY A 90 -10.63 -11.70 -7.81
N ASN A 91 -11.13 -10.51 -8.13
CA ASN A 91 -12.50 -10.33 -8.61
C ASN A 91 -12.80 -11.09 -9.91
N LEU A 92 -11.80 -11.21 -10.80
CA LEU A 92 -11.96 -11.99 -12.03
C LEU A 92 -12.03 -13.48 -11.74
N LEU A 93 -11.19 -14.00 -10.83
CA LEU A 93 -11.22 -15.41 -10.41
C LEU A 93 -12.56 -15.77 -9.75
N ASP A 94 -13.06 -14.91 -8.87
CA ASP A 94 -14.34 -15.12 -8.18
C ASP A 94 -15.50 -15.19 -9.18
N LYS A 95 -15.50 -14.34 -10.21
CA LYS A 95 -16.50 -14.39 -11.29
C LYS A 95 -16.44 -15.68 -12.09
N ILE A 96 -15.23 -16.16 -12.39
CA ILE A 96 -15.05 -17.45 -13.09
C ILE A 96 -15.63 -18.59 -12.25
N LEU A 97 -15.32 -18.64 -10.95
CA LEU A 97 -15.82 -19.66 -10.03
C LEU A 97 -17.33 -19.63 -9.83
N GLN A 98 -17.96 -18.45 -9.85
CA GLN A 98 -19.43 -18.32 -9.75
C GLN A 98 -20.15 -18.69 -11.06
N SER A 99 -19.46 -18.64 -12.19
CA SER A 99 -20.01 -18.98 -13.51
C SER A 99 -19.80 -20.44 -13.93
N ALA A 100 -19.00 -21.19 -13.17
CA ALA A 100 -18.71 -22.61 -13.37
C ALA A 100 -19.70 -23.50 -12.59
#